data_AF-A0A0X1KU49-F1
#
_entry.id   AF-A0A0X1KU49-F1
#
_cell.length_a   1.000
_cell.length_b   1.000
_cell.length_c   1.000
_cell.angle_alpha   90.00
_cell.angle_beta   90.00
_cell.angle_gamma   90.00
#
_symmetry.space_group_name_H-M   'P 1'
#
loop_
_entity.id
_entity.type
_entity.pdbx_description
1 polymer ?
#
loop_
_entity_poly.entity_id
_entity_poly.type
_entity_poly.pdbx_seq_one_letter_code
_entity_poly.pdbx_strand_id
1 'polypeptide(L)'
;MTLLYQIGRPVSKRKPGETEKLVDFSVDGRIYTESLSGMALKRALSDEGKQTKLVLIYPVSAVLSKDMEPPNDLEQYLRFPKEYLREQLLQENVDDLFVIHSLGTYMYFDREVTFDVKYDDIVLEIFFELVKRYLQEKPEDIYVDVSTGHNISVVALVEAVDHFLNFLAFLHIDREKVPRVFQAFSDPIIDNRSSIFKIHVQPIEHQFHFSSPLLSYMEKNGVKRDDRLNVLKKALKDKAFAEESVEMRTAKRELTNMLLKSVLVFLSISKSLPLPLYYFDRVGTLDPTINVNLDDPDTVKNRLFAFVDYTLQRLQRDYSRSLGLDKEFLIAVVNELALYDGLVSMLFENDIKSFDREKSLAFELLCEKFGQILKKLKIESILFESETSNLKNRFKNSEHLDRWISMSVVYDSDEQMDSKPDQRNFYAHIGLERTITEVRFEGKEVYLRYREDAPFKTIFKYVLEA
;
A
#
# COMPACT_ATOMS: atom_id res chain seq x y z
N MET A 1 -10.66 16.84 7.47
CA MET A 1 -9.79 16.75 8.67
C MET A 1 -8.33 16.77 8.23
N THR A 2 -7.44 17.42 8.99
CA THR A 2 -6.01 17.55 8.69
C THR A 2 -5.14 16.81 9.71
N LEU A 3 -4.13 16.09 9.24
CA LEU A 3 -3.04 15.56 10.09
C LEU A 3 -1.75 16.31 9.83
N LEU A 4 -1.00 16.60 10.90
CA LEU A 4 0.29 17.27 10.86
C LEU A 4 1.30 16.43 11.65
N TYR A 5 2.41 16.08 11.02
CA TYR A 5 3.51 15.33 11.62
C TYR A 5 4.73 16.21 11.77
N GLN A 6 5.42 16.14 12.90
CA GLN A 6 6.68 16.84 13.13
C GLN A 6 7.59 16.00 14.01
N ILE A 7 8.90 15.96 13.71
CA ILE A 7 9.87 15.40 14.68
C ILE A 7 9.92 16.35 15.89
N GLY A 8 9.52 15.84 17.04
CA GLY A 8 9.52 16.60 18.28
C GLY A 8 10.94 16.97 18.71
N ARG A 9 11.08 18.14 19.33
CA ARG A 9 12.32 18.54 19.99
C ARG A 9 12.11 18.35 21.49
N PRO A 10 12.91 17.53 22.19
CA PRO A 10 12.85 17.50 23.64
C PRO A 10 13.16 18.90 24.16
N VAL A 11 12.18 19.48 24.86
CA VAL A 11 12.35 20.76 25.54
C VAL A 11 12.35 20.42 27.02
N SER A 12 13.48 20.60 27.68
CA SER A 12 13.56 20.37 29.11
C SER A 12 12.52 21.23 29.81
N LYS A 13 11.79 20.66 30.78
CA LYS A 13 11.39 21.45 31.94
C LYS A 13 12.69 21.90 32.61
N ARG A 14 13.23 23.05 32.20
CA ARG A 14 14.38 23.65 32.88
C ARG A 14 13.90 23.96 34.30
N LYS A 15 14.85 24.06 35.22
CA LYS A 15 14.68 24.37 36.64
C LYS A 15 13.37 25.11 36.97
N PRO A 16 12.69 24.80 38.09
CA PRO A 16 11.46 25.48 38.49
C PRO A 16 11.53 27.00 38.27
N GLY A 17 10.79 27.52 37.28
CA GLY A 17 10.77 28.94 36.91
C GLY A 17 11.21 29.29 35.48
N GLU A 18 11.81 28.38 34.71
CA GLU A 18 12.11 28.63 33.28
C GLU A 18 10.97 28.12 32.37
N THR A 19 10.35 29.05 31.63
CA THR A 19 9.33 28.73 30.62
C THR A 19 9.96 28.22 29.33
N GLU A 20 9.23 27.38 28.61
CA GLU A 20 9.56 26.94 27.25
C GLU A 20 9.96 28.11 26.34
N LYS A 21 11.03 27.95 25.55
CA LYS A 21 11.48 29.01 24.63
C LYS A 21 10.51 29.09 23.45
N LEU A 22 9.57 30.02 23.56
CA LEU A 22 8.68 30.40 22.48
C LEU A 22 9.43 31.27 21.46
N VAL A 23 9.05 31.11 20.19
CA VAL A 23 9.52 31.96 19.09
C VAL A 23 8.33 32.35 18.23
N ASP A 24 8.43 33.50 17.55
CA ASP A 24 7.37 33.95 16.67
C ASP A 24 7.53 33.31 15.30
N PHE A 25 6.52 32.55 14.89
CA PHE A 25 6.43 31.98 13.55
C PHE A 25 5.49 32.81 12.68
N SER A 26 5.83 33.02 11.41
CA SER A 26 4.92 33.63 10.44
C SER A 26 4.33 32.59 9.50
N VAL A 27 2.99 32.51 9.44
CA VAL A 27 2.23 31.69 8.50
C VAL A 27 1.28 32.62 7.75
N ASP A 28 1.44 32.72 6.43
CA ASP A 28 0.64 33.60 5.57
C ASP A 28 0.49 35.04 6.08
N GLY A 29 1.59 35.59 6.63
CA GLY A 29 1.66 36.95 7.16
C GLY A 29 1.07 37.15 8.55
N ARG A 30 0.46 36.12 9.16
CA ARG A 30 0.04 36.12 10.57
C ARG A 30 1.15 35.59 11.47
N ILE A 31 1.20 36.05 12.71
CA ILE A 31 2.25 35.69 13.67
C ILE A 31 1.66 34.79 14.76
N TYR A 32 2.36 33.68 15.02
CA TYR A 32 2.01 32.67 16.01
C TYR A 32 3.22 32.41 16.91
N THR A 33 3.12 32.76 18.18
CA THR A 33 4.17 32.56 19.18
C THR A 33 4.05 31.16 19.77
N GLU A 34 4.95 30.25 19.40
CA GLU A 34 4.90 28.83 19.77
C GLU A 34 6.31 28.24 19.99
N SER A 35 6.38 27.06 20.58
CA SER A 35 7.64 26.33 20.81
C SER A 35 8.16 25.58 19.57
N LEU A 36 7.23 25.15 18.71
CA LEU A 36 7.45 24.37 17.50
C LEU A 36 6.67 24.95 16.33
N SER A 37 7.26 24.89 15.14
CA SER A 37 6.63 25.32 13.89
C SER A 37 5.32 24.59 13.60
N GLY A 38 5.21 23.30 13.91
CA GLY A 38 3.99 22.54 13.71
C GLY A 38 2.85 22.98 14.62
N MET A 39 3.14 23.52 15.81
CA MET A 39 2.10 24.11 16.67
C MET A 39 1.57 25.41 16.08
N ALA A 40 2.49 26.28 15.61
CA ALA A 40 2.11 27.50 14.91
C ALA A 40 1.27 27.20 13.66
N LEU A 41 1.68 26.20 12.88
CA LEU A 41 0.95 25.75 11.69
C LEU A 41 -0.41 25.14 12.04
N LYS A 42 -0.51 24.32 13.10
CA LYS A 42 -1.79 23.80 13.60
C LYS A 42 -2.75 24.94 13.93
N ARG A 43 -2.29 25.95 14.67
CA ARG A 43 -3.12 27.12 15.02
C ARG A 43 -3.56 27.89 13.79
N ALA A 44 -2.65 28.15 12.85
CA ALA A 44 -2.98 28.82 11.59
C ALA A 44 -4.09 28.07 10.83
N LEU A 45 -3.96 26.75 10.68
CA LEU A 45 -4.98 25.92 10.01
C LEU A 45 -6.31 25.89 10.80
N SER A 46 -6.27 25.90 12.13
CA SER A 46 -7.47 25.99 12.96
C SER A 46 -8.18 27.34 12.86
N ASP A 47 -7.45 28.44 12.74
CA ASP A 47 -8.03 29.77 12.47
C ASP A 47 -8.73 29.84 11.10
N GLU A 48 -8.34 28.99 10.15
CA GLU A 48 -9.03 28.79 8.86
C GLU A 48 -10.25 27.85 8.95
N GLY A 49 -10.59 27.37 10.14
CA GLY A 49 -11.69 26.45 10.37
C GLY A 49 -11.36 24.98 10.09
N LYS A 50 -10.08 24.62 9.89
CA LYS A 50 -9.69 23.21 9.71
C LYS A 50 -9.52 22.52 11.06
N GLN A 51 -10.18 21.37 11.20
CA GLN A 51 -9.91 20.44 12.29
C GLN A 51 -8.55 19.77 12.06
N THR A 52 -7.54 20.18 12.83
CA THR A 52 -6.15 19.76 12.65
C THR A 52 -5.64 19.02 13.89
N LYS A 53 -5.04 17.85 13.68
CA LYS A 53 -4.29 17.13 14.71
C LYS A 53 -2.79 17.19 14.45
N LEU A 54 -2.02 17.54 15.47
CA LEU A 54 -0.56 17.49 15.51
C LEU A 54 -0.10 16.20 16.20
N VAL A 55 0.68 15.41 15.47
CA VAL A 55 1.34 14.19 15.93
C VAL A 55 2.84 14.43 15.99
N LEU A 56 3.42 14.31 17.18
CA LEU A 56 4.86 14.42 17.35
C LEU A 56 5.56 13.06 17.23
N ILE A 57 6.68 13.05 16.52
CA ILE A 57 7.53 11.87 16.34
C ILE A 57 8.76 12.06 17.23
N TYR A 58 8.99 11.14 18.15
CA TYR A 58 10.17 11.20 19.02
C TYR A 58 11.07 9.98 18.82
N PRO A 59 12.37 10.18 18.55
CA PRO A 59 13.33 9.10 18.72
C PRO A 59 13.37 8.67 20.19
N VAL A 60 13.44 7.37 20.46
CA VAL A 60 13.52 6.82 21.81
C VAL A 60 14.72 7.37 22.60
N SER A 61 15.80 7.80 21.92
CA SER A 61 16.94 8.45 22.56
C SER A 61 16.69 9.90 22.97
N ALA A 62 15.50 10.48 22.71
CA ALA A 62 15.22 11.89 23.00
C ALA A 62 15.44 12.25 24.48
N VAL A 63 15.15 11.31 25.39
CA VAL A 63 15.35 11.45 26.85
C VAL A 63 16.82 11.43 27.26
N LEU A 64 17.72 11.04 26.36
CA LEU A 64 19.18 11.03 26.58
C LEU A 64 19.84 12.30 26.05
N SER A 65 19.05 13.28 25.60
CA SER A 65 19.57 14.58 25.21
C SER A 65 20.12 15.33 26.43
N LYS A 66 21.12 16.19 26.20
CA LYS A 66 21.68 17.07 27.26
C LYS A 66 20.62 18.01 27.85
N ASP A 67 19.55 18.22 27.11
CA ASP A 67 18.41 19.06 27.46
C ASP A 67 17.29 18.26 28.14
N MET A 68 17.54 17.07 28.68
CA MET A 68 16.56 16.35 29.51
C MET A 68 17.24 15.69 30.70
N GLU A 69 16.52 15.58 31.81
CA GLU A 69 16.88 14.63 32.84
C GLU A 69 16.56 13.22 32.32
N PRO A 70 17.57 12.32 32.24
CA PRO A 70 17.32 10.97 31.77
C PRO A 70 16.42 10.22 32.78
N PRO A 71 15.63 9.23 32.33
CA PRO A 71 14.81 8.41 33.22
C PRO A 71 15.70 7.74 34.28
N ASN A 72 15.19 7.49 35.47
CA ASN A 72 15.93 6.75 36.50
C ASN A 72 16.12 5.26 36.13
N ASP A 73 15.10 4.69 35.48
CA ASP A 73 15.09 3.32 34.98
C ASP A 73 14.93 3.32 33.46
N LEU A 74 16.07 3.23 32.77
CA LEU A 74 16.12 3.15 31.32
C LEU A 74 15.44 1.89 30.76
N GLU A 75 15.52 0.75 31.44
CA GLU A 75 14.90 -0.48 30.93
C GLU A 75 13.38 -0.39 31.00
N GLN A 76 12.85 0.14 32.10
CA GLN A 76 11.42 0.43 32.21
C GLN A 76 10.97 1.44 31.15
N TYR A 77 11.75 2.50 30.92
CA TYR A 77 11.47 3.48 29.87
C TYR A 77 11.40 2.83 28.48
N LEU A 78 12.39 1.99 28.12
CA LEU A 78 12.42 1.36 26.80
C LEU A 78 11.27 0.37 26.57
N ARG A 79 10.63 -0.14 27.63
CA ARG A 79 9.42 -0.97 27.52
C ARG A 79 8.14 -0.14 27.28
N PHE A 80 8.10 1.09 27.78
CA PHE A 80 6.93 1.97 27.73
C PHE A 80 7.31 3.42 27.40
N PRO A 81 8.00 3.67 26.26
CA PRO A 81 8.57 4.99 26.01
C PRO A 81 7.51 6.03 25.68
N LYS A 82 6.38 5.61 25.08
CA LYS A 82 5.28 6.51 24.71
C LYS A 82 4.63 7.11 25.95
N GLU A 83 4.37 6.31 26.96
CA GLU A 83 3.78 6.72 28.23
C GLU A 83 4.68 7.73 28.94
N TYR A 84 5.97 7.40 29.07
CA TYR A 84 6.95 8.29 29.70
C TYR A 84 7.09 9.62 28.95
N LEU A 85 7.26 9.58 27.62
CA LEU A 85 7.37 10.79 26.81
C LEU A 85 6.10 11.63 26.86
N ARG A 86 4.92 11.01 26.97
CA ARG A 86 3.67 11.76 27.11
C ARG A 86 3.62 12.54 28.42
N GLU A 87 4.11 11.97 29.51
CA GLU A 87 4.18 12.66 30.81
C GLU A 87 5.24 13.77 30.84
N GLN A 88 6.38 13.56 30.16
CA GLN A 88 7.51 14.48 30.23
C GLN A 88 7.49 15.58 29.16
N LEU A 89 7.03 15.27 27.94
CA LEU A 89 7.18 16.10 26.75
C LEU A 89 5.86 16.51 26.08
N LEU A 90 4.71 15.96 26.45
CA LEU A 90 3.48 16.37 25.79
C LEU A 90 3.12 17.80 26.22
N GLN A 91 3.30 18.71 25.28
CA GLN A 91 2.97 20.12 25.42
C GLN A 91 1.47 20.34 25.21
N GLU A 92 0.97 21.48 25.70
CA GLU A 92 -0.36 21.95 25.33
C GLU A 92 -0.44 22.03 23.79
N ASN A 93 -1.58 21.66 23.22
CA ASN A 93 -1.84 21.63 21.76
C ASN A 93 -1.20 20.49 20.94
N VAL A 94 -0.59 19.47 21.56
CA VAL A 94 -0.24 18.20 20.87
C VAL A 94 -1.35 17.17 21.05
N ASP A 95 -1.83 16.56 19.96
CA ASP A 95 -2.95 15.61 20.01
C ASP A 95 -2.48 14.16 20.25
N ASP A 96 -1.32 13.80 19.71
CA ASP A 96 -0.72 12.49 19.94
C ASP A 96 0.80 12.52 19.73
N LEU A 97 1.45 11.43 20.13
CA LEU A 97 2.85 11.17 19.80
C LEU A 97 3.06 9.71 19.41
N PHE A 98 4.11 9.45 18.65
CA PHE A 98 4.63 8.10 18.49
C PHE A 98 6.15 8.09 18.60
N VAL A 99 6.67 6.94 19.01
CA VAL A 99 8.08 6.74 19.29
C VAL A 99 8.69 5.89 18.18
N ILE A 100 9.89 6.28 17.74
CA ILE A 100 10.69 5.55 16.76
C ILE A 100 12.02 5.14 17.38
N HIS A 101 12.66 4.14 16.78
CA HIS A 101 14.00 3.76 17.18
C HIS A 101 15.02 4.90 17.01
N SER A 102 16.15 4.72 17.67
CA SER A 102 17.34 5.59 17.56
C SER A 102 18.53 4.76 17.13
N LEU A 103 19.55 5.42 16.59
CA LEU A 103 20.78 4.76 16.14
C LEU A 103 21.99 5.48 16.72
N GLY A 104 22.93 4.70 17.25
CA GLY A 104 24.20 5.20 17.77
C GLY A 104 24.35 5.09 19.28
N THR A 105 25.40 5.71 19.79
CA THR A 105 25.79 5.64 21.21
C THR A 105 25.55 6.98 21.90
N TYR A 106 24.88 6.93 23.04
CA TYR A 106 24.46 8.08 23.84
C TYR A 106 24.95 7.94 25.28
N MET A 107 25.14 9.07 25.95
CA MET A 107 25.46 9.07 27.38
C MET A 107 24.17 9.03 28.22
N TYR A 108 24.16 8.15 29.21
CA TYR A 108 23.12 8.04 30.23
C TYR A 108 23.81 8.09 31.59
N PHE A 109 23.71 9.24 32.28
CA PHE A 109 24.58 9.55 33.42
C PHE A 109 26.05 9.34 33.04
N ASP A 110 26.76 8.45 33.73
CA ASP A 110 28.18 8.16 33.52
C ASP A 110 28.42 6.88 32.68
N ARG A 111 27.39 6.33 32.03
CA ARG A 111 27.51 5.14 31.16
C ARG A 111 27.06 5.40 29.73
N GLU A 112 27.66 4.68 28.80
CA GLU A 112 27.24 4.66 27.40
C GLU A 112 26.08 3.67 27.18
N VAL A 113 25.12 4.07 26.36
CA VAL A 113 24.01 3.26 25.88
C VAL A 113 24.07 3.25 24.36
N THR A 114 24.10 2.06 23.76
CA THR A 114 24.13 1.90 22.30
C THR A 114 22.81 1.35 21.81
N PHE A 115 22.23 2.01 20.81
CA PHE A 115 21.09 1.52 20.04
C PHE A 115 21.61 0.91 18.73
N ASP A 116 21.58 -0.42 18.66
CA ASP A 116 22.03 -1.19 17.50
C ASP A 116 20.85 -1.46 16.56
N VAL A 117 20.35 -0.38 15.97
CA VAL A 117 19.14 -0.40 15.13
C VAL A 117 19.51 -0.05 13.70
N LYS A 118 18.84 -0.64 12.72
CA LYS A 118 19.04 -0.26 11.32
C LYS A 118 18.18 0.96 11.00
N TYR A 119 18.72 1.86 10.18
CA TYR A 119 17.96 2.99 9.65
C TYR A 119 16.63 2.57 8.99
N ASP A 120 16.63 1.40 8.34
CA ASP A 120 15.45 0.80 7.73
C ASP A 120 14.29 0.57 8.72
N ASP A 121 14.57 0.23 9.98
CA ASP A 121 13.53 0.04 10.99
C ASP A 121 12.82 1.37 11.30
N ILE A 122 13.58 2.47 11.38
CA ILE A 122 13.04 3.82 11.62
C ILE A 122 12.11 4.24 10.47
N VAL A 123 12.52 3.99 9.23
CA VAL A 123 11.69 4.28 8.04
C VAL A 123 10.40 3.46 8.08
N LEU A 124 10.48 2.16 8.38
CA LEU A 124 9.32 1.29 8.48
C LEU A 124 8.33 1.71 9.56
N GLU A 125 8.82 2.11 10.74
CA GLU A 125 7.96 2.58 11.83
C GLU A 125 7.16 3.82 11.43
N ILE A 126 7.83 4.81 10.83
CA ILE A 126 7.16 6.03 10.37
C ILE A 126 6.16 5.69 9.27
N PHE A 127 6.58 4.90 8.27
CA PHE A 127 5.71 4.50 7.15
C PHE A 127 4.46 3.76 7.63
N PHE A 128 4.62 2.77 8.51
CA PHE A 128 3.51 1.99 9.04
C PHE A 128 2.59 2.81 9.94
N GLU A 129 3.12 3.74 10.72
CA GLU A 129 2.30 4.65 11.51
C GLU A 129 1.46 5.58 10.61
N LEU A 130 2.05 6.12 9.53
CA LEU A 130 1.33 6.92 8.53
C LEU A 130 0.19 6.11 7.88
N VAL A 131 0.48 4.88 7.44
CA VAL A 131 -0.52 3.97 6.86
C VAL A 131 -1.63 3.65 7.87
N LYS A 132 -1.26 3.24 9.09
CA LYS A 132 -2.20 2.87 10.16
C LYS A 132 -3.17 4.01 10.46
N ARG A 133 -2.66 5.22 10.70
CA ARG A 133 -3.49 6.41 10.98
C ARG A 133 -4.34 6.79 9.79
N TYR A 134 -3.80 6.72 8.57
CA TYR A 134 -4.57 7.00 7.36
C TYR A 134 -5.79 6.08 7.23
N LEU A 135 -5.61 4.77 7.45
CA LEU A 135 -6.68 3.78 7.35
C LEU A 135 -7.79 3.99 8.39
N GLN A 136 -7.44 4.52 9.57
CA GLN A 136 -8.34 4.80 10.68
C GLN A 136 -9.06 6.14 10.55
N GLU A 137 -8.32 7.20 10.19
CA GLU A 137 -8.81 8.58 10.29
C GLU A 137 -9.19 9.20 8.95
N LYS A 138 -8.66 8.67 7.83
CA LYS A 138 -8.91 9.14 6.45
C LYS A 138 -8.82 10.68 6.30
N PRO A 139 -7.67 11.29 6.65
CA PRO A 139 -7.47 12.73 6.49
C PRO A 139 -7.59 13.18 5.03
N GLU A 140 -7.98 14.43 4.82
CA GLU A 140 -8.02 15.08 3.50
C GLU A 140 -6.69 15.76 3.19
N ASP A 141 -6.08 16.35 4.22
CA ASP A 141 -4.79 17.03 4.14
C ASP A 141 -3.80 16.39 5.14
N ILE A 142 -2.57 16.17 4.69
CA ILE A 142 -1.48 15.65 5.51
C ILE A 142 -0.28 16.60 5.37
N TYR A 143 0.20 17.13 6.48
CA TYR A 143 1.37 17.99 6.52
C TYR A 143 2.52 17.26 7.21
N VAL A 144 3.72 17.40 6.65
CA VAL A 144 4.95 16.81 7.18
C VAL A 144 5.94 17.96 7.40
N ASP A 145 6.10 18.35 8.66
CA ASP A 145 7.00 19.42 9.06
C ASP A 145 8.40 18.86 9.35
N VAL A 146 9.37 19.30 8.53
CA VAL A 146 10.78 18.90 8.60
C VAL A 146 11.68 19.98 9.22
N SER A 147 11.09 20.99 9.88
CA SER A 147 11.83 22.11 10.49
C SER A 147 12.76 21.69 11.62
N THR A 148 12.40 20.63 12.33
CA THR A 148 13.04 20.19 13.57
C THR A 148 13.38 18.72 13.51
N GLY A 149 14.31 18.31 14.38
CA GLY A 149 14.73 16.92 14.51
C GLY A 149 16.20 16.71 14.16
N HIS A 150 16.75 15.59 14.61
CA HIS A 150 18.05 15.15 14.15
C HIS A 150 17.98 14.74 12.68
N ASN A 151 19.05 15.04 11.92
CA ASN A 151 19.10 14.79 10.47
C ASN A 151 18.62 13.38 10.09
N ILE A 152 18.98 12.35 10.86
CA ILE A 152 18.58 10.97 10.54
C ILE A 152 17.07 10.73 10.63
N SER A 153 16.39 11.30 11.63
CA SER A 153 14.94 11.15 11.80
C SER A 153 14.17 11.93 10.74
N VAL A 154 14.68 13.10 10.34
CA VAL A 154 14.09 13.91 9.26
C VAL A 154 14.25 13.20 7.92
N VAL A 155 15.43 12.65 7.62
CA VAL A 155 15.66 11.89 6.39
C VAL A 155 14.77 10.63 6.35
N ALA A 156 14.64 9.92 7.48
CA ALA A 156 13.73 8.78 7.59
C ALA A 156 12.25 9.17 7.39
N LEU A 157 11.84 10.32 7.92
CA LEU A 157 10.48 10.84 7.72
C LEU A 157 10.20 11.14 6.25
N VAL A 158 11.13 11.81 5.56
CA VAL A 158 10.97 12.12 4.14
C VAL A 158 10.91 10.84 3.29
N GLU A 159 11.77 9.85 3.57
CA GLU A 159 11.75 8.56 2.88
C GLU A 159 10.45 7.78 3.14
N ALA A 160 9.99 7.73 4.40
CA ALA A 160 8.72 7.09 4.74
C ALA A 160 7.53 7.76 4.05
N VAL A 161 7.57 9.08 3.88
CA VAL A 161 6.53 9.84 3.16
C VAL A 161 6.54 9.51 1.66
N ASP A 162 7.71 9.33 1.03
CA ASP A 162 7.76 8.87 -0.37
C ASP A 162 7.12 7.48 -0.55
N HIS A 163 7.41 6.55 0.37
CA HIS A 163 6.74 5.24 0.39
C HIS A 163 5.24 5.35 0.65
N PHE A 164 4.82 6.27 1.52
CA PHE A 164 3.42 6.55 1.80
C PHE A 164 2.66 7.19 0.62
N LEU A 165 3.32 8.02 -0.19
CA LEU A 165 2.73 8.57 -1.41
C LEU A 165 2.46 7.47 -2.44
N ASN A 166 3.39 6.52 -2.59
CA ASN A 166 3.16 5.33 -3.41
C ASN A 166 1.96 4.52 -2.89
N PHE A 167 1.91 4.26 -1.58
CA PHE A 167 0.79 3.59 -0.92
C PHE A 167 -0.56 4.26 -1.25
N LEU A 168 -0.65 5.59 -1.08
CA LEU A 168 -1.85 6.35 -1.39
C LEU A 168 -2.24 6.25 -2.87
N ALA A 169 -1.26 6.31 -3.76
CA ALA A 169 -1.52 6.23 -5.19
C ALA A 169 -2.00 4.83 -5.64
N PHE A 170 -1.52 3.77 -4.99
CA PHE A 170 -2.02 2.40 -5.22
C PHE A 170 -3.44 2.21 -4.67
N LEU A 171 -3.71 2.74 -3.48
CA LEU A 171 -5.02 2.66 -2.84
C LEU A 171 -6.10 3.41 -3.63
N HIS A 172 -5.77 4.61 -4.09
CA HIS A 172 -6.66 5.51 -4.84
C HIS A 172 -6.30 5.52 -6.32
N ILE A 173 -6.32 4.33 -6.91
CA ILE A 173 -5.81 4.10 -8.26
C ILE A 173 -6.59 4.88 -9.35
N ASP A 174 -7.85 5.20 -9.11
CA ASP A 174 -8.71 6.03 -9.97
C ASP A 174 -8.53 7.55 -9.76
N ARG A 175 -7.78 7.92 -8.71
CA ARG A 175 -7.36 9.29 -8.33
C ARG A 175 -8.47 10.27 -7.98
N GLU A 176 -9.70 9.83 -7.71
CA GLU A 176 -10.79 10.77 -7.43
C GLU A 176 -10.75 11.34 -6.00
N LYS A 177 -10.10 10.66 -5.04
CA LYS A 177 -10.12 11.01 -3.60
C LYS A 177 -8.78 10.84 -2.87
N VAL A 178 -7.69 11.19 -3.54
CA VAL A 178 -6.34 11.14 -2.93
C VAL A 178 -6.19 12.31 -1.95
N PRO A 179 -5.73 12.08 -0.70
CA PRO A 179 -5.44 13.18 0.21
C PRO A 179 -4.27 14.02 -0.32
N ARG A 180 -4.29 15.32 -0.01
CA ARG A 180 -3.19 16.23 -0.36
C ARG A 180 -2.09 16.10 0.69
N VAL A 181 -0.85 15.94 0.23
CA VAL A 181 0.32 15.87 1.11
C VAL A 181 1.17 17.10 0.92
N PHE A 182 1.56 17.74 2.02
CA PHE A 182 2.34 18.97 2.06
C PHE A 182 3.61 18.75 2.86
N GLN A 183 4.71 19.30 2.38
CA GLN A 183 5.92 19.48 3.17
C GLN A 183 5.89 20.89 3.78
N ALA A 184 6.20 20.97 5.07
CA ALA A 184 6.37 22.23 5.77
C ALA A 184 7.79 22.36 6.33
N PHE A 185 8.34 23.57 6.34
CA PHE A 185 9.60 23.88 7.02
C PHE A 185 9.67 25.35 7.39
N SER A 186 10.34 25.68 8.50
CA SER A 186 10.55 27.05 8.96
C SER A 186 11.96 27.55 8.63
N ASP A 187 12.11 28.87 8.57
CA ASP A 187 13.42 29.50 8.47
C ASP A 187 14.36 29.02 9.61
N PRO A 188 15.66 28.81 9.34
CA PRO A 188 16.60 28.36 10.37
C PRO A 188 16.65 29.29 11.58
N ILE A 189 16.51 28.71 12.77
CA ILE A 189 16.62 29.43 14.03
C ILE A 189 18.09 29.53 14.44
N ILE A 190 18.76 30.62 14.01
CA ILE A 190 20.18 30.87 14.31
C ILE A 190 20.32 32.11 15.20
N ASP A 191 20.83 31.91 16.42
CA ASP A 191 21.33 32.93 17.38
C ASP A 191 20.70 34.33 17.29
N ASN A 192 19.41 34.44 17.65
CA ASN A 192 18.67 35.69 17.90
C ASN A 192 18.73 36.77 16.80
N ARG A 193 19.11 36.45 15.56
CA ARG A 193 19.20 37.45 14.47
C ARG A 193 17.86 37.82 13.86
N SER A 194 16.88 36.90 13.92
CA SER A 194 15.50 37.15 13.52
C SER A 194 14.59 37.00 14.73
N SER A 195 13.61 37.90 14.87
CA SER A 195 12.53 37.77 15.84
C SER A 195 11.39 36.90 15.30
N ILE A 196 11.25 36.78 13.98
CA ILE A 196 10.15 36.08 13.31
C ILE A 196 10.70 35.06 12.30
N PHE A 197 10.22 33.82 12.36
CA PHE A 197 10.63 32.72 11.49
C PHE A 197 9.49 32.34 10.56
N LYS A 198 9.66 32.49 9.24
CA LYS A 198 8.58 32.16 8.30
C LYS A 198 8.45 30.64 8.17
N ILE A 199 7.21 30.14 8.16
CA ILE A 199 6.90 28.76 7.79
C ILE A 199 6.54 28.74 6.31
N HIS A 200 7.20 27.87 5.56
CA HIS A 200 6.96 27.60 4.16
C HIS A 200 6.24 26.27 4.03
N VAL A 201 5.19 26.24 3.21
CA VAL A 201 4.38 25.05 2.92
C VAL A 201 4.38 24.83 1.41
N GLN A 202 4.67 23.61 0.98
CA GLN A 202 4.63 23.23 -0.43
C GLN A 202 3.92 21.90 -0.63
N PRO A 203 3.03 21.76 -1.63
CA PRO A 203 2.46 20.46 -1.97
C PRO A 203 3.55 19.53 -2.49
N ILE A 204 3.47 18.25 -2.13
CA ILE A 204 4.33 17.20 -2.69
C ILE A 204 3.61 16.59 -3.89
N GLU A 205 4.16 16.81 -5.08
CA GLU A 205 3.68 16.14 -6.29
C GLU A 205 4.30 14.73 -6.39
N HIS A 206 3.47 13.73 -6.66
CA HIS A 206 3.91 12.35 -6.79
C HIS A 206 3.49 11.75 -8.14
N GLN A 207 4.46 11.17 -8.85
CA GLN A 207 4.21 10.49 -10.12
C GLN A 207 3.96 9.00 -9.89
N PHE A 208 2.70 8.60 -10.09
CA PHE A 208 2.30 7.21 -9.99
C PHE A 208 2.49 6.42 -11.29
N HIS A 209 3.08 5.24 -11.16
CA HIS A 209 3.23 4.25 -12.22
C HIS A 209 2.41 3.00 -11.88
N PHE A 210 1.47 2.64 -12.75
CA PHE A 210 0.67 1.43 -12.58
C PHE A 210 1.54 0.17 -12.75
N SER A 211 1.97 -0.39 -11.63
CA SER A 211 2.85 -1.55 -11.55
C SER A 211 2.52 -2.37 -10.30
N SER A 212 2.87 -3.65 -10.26
CA SER A 212 2.81 -4.44 -9.03
C SER A 212 4.10 -4.25 -8.23
N PRO A 213 4.03 -3.68 -7.01
CA PRO A 213 5.18 -3.55 -6.12
C PRO A 213 5.84 -4.90 -5.83
N LEU A 214 5.03 -5.95 -5.66
CA LEU A 214 5.53 -7.26 -5.31
C LEU A 214 6.25 -7.95 -6.47
N LEU A 215 5.71 -7.84 -7.70
CA LEU A 215 6.40 -8.33 -8.89
C LEU A 215 7.71 -7.56 -9.14
N SER A 216 7.69 -6.24 -8.96
CA SER A 216 8.89 -5.40 -9.12
C SER A 216 9.98 -5.79 -8.11
N TYR A 217 9.60 -6.05 -6.85
CA TYR A 217 10.50 -6.57 -5.83
C TYR A 217 11.08 -7.94 -6.22
N MET A 218 10.24 -8.87 -6.68
CA MET A 218 10.66 -10.20 -7.11
C MET A 218 11.65 -10.14 -8.28
N GLU A 219 11.36 -9.32 -9.29
CA GLU A 219 12.21 -9.16 -10.49
C GLU A 219 13.57 -8.55 -10.13
N LYS A 220 13.60 -7.52 -9.28
CA LYS A 220 14.85 -6.93 -8.75
C LYS A 220 15.72 -7.98 -8.02
N ASN A 221 15.08 -8.96 -7.39
CA ASN A 221 15.75 -10.06 -6.68
C ASN A 221 15.98 -11.30 -7.56
N GLY A 222 15.82 -11.20 -8.88
CA GLY A 222 16.15 -12.27 -9.82
C GLY A 222 15.17 -13.46 -9.82
N VAL A 223 13.95 -13.26 -9.31
CA VAL A 223 12.92 -14.30 -9.30
C VAL A 223 12.37 -14.50 -10.70
N LYS A 224 12.42 -15.75 -11.18
CA LYS A 224 11.84 -16.14 -12.48
C LYS A 224 10.31 -16.19 -12.40
N ARG A 225 9.66 -16.02 -13.56
CA ARG A 225 8.19 -15.93 -13.64
C ARG A 225 7.49 -17.22 -13.15
N ASP A 226 8.05 -18.37 -13.48
CA ASP A 226 7.57 -19.69 -13.08
C ASP A 226 7.77 -20.00 -11.58
N ASP A 227 8.67 -19.26 -10.91
CA ASP A 227 8.97 -19.42 -9.48
C ASP A 227 8.17 -18.46 -8.57
N ARG A 228 7.46 -17.47 -9.13
CA ARG A 228 6.76 -16.40 -8.38
C ARG A 228 5.89 -16.94 -7.23
N LEU A 229 5.10 -17.99 -7.48
CA LEU A 229 4.22 -18.59 -6.46
C LEU A 229 5.00 -19.20 -5.28
N ASN A 230 6.08 -19.92 -5.57
CA ASN A 230 6.90 -20.58 -4.55
C ASN A 230 7.65 -19.54 -3.71
N VAL A 231 8.19 -18.51 -4.37
CA VAL A 231 8.89 -17.41 -3.69
C VAL A 231 7.93 -16.64 -2.80
N LEU A 232 6.71 -16.35 -3.23
CA LEU A 232 5.71 -15.65 -2.41
C LEU A 232 5.45 -16.38 -1.08
N LYS A 233 5.19 -17.69 -1.15
CA LYS A 233 4.93 -18.54 0.04
C LYS A 233 6.12 -18.57 0.99
N LYS A 234 7.34 -18.62 0.43
CA LYS A 234 8.58 -18.67 1.21
C LYS A 234 8.92 -17.31 1.83
N ALA A 235 8.82 -16.22 1.07
CA ALA A 235 9.15 -14.88 1.53
C ALA A 235 8.31 -14.46 2.74
N LEU A 236 7.01 -14.75 2.73
CA LEU A 236 6.16 -14.49 3.89
C LEU A 236 6.54 -15.34 5.12
N LYS A 237 7.10 -16.54 4.91
CA LYS A 237 7.61 -17.38 6.00
C LYS A 237 8.85 -16.77 6.64
N ASP A 238 9.79 -16.36 5.82
CA ASP A 238 11.15 -16.11 6.29
C ASP A 238 11.35 -14.62 6.65
N LYS A 239 10.52 -13.72 6.09
CA LYS A 239 10.74 -12.26 6.18
C LYS A 239 9.64 -11.47 6.90
N ALA A 240 8.38 -11.94 6.86
CA ALA A 240 7.24 -11.21 7.43
C ALA A 240 6.75 -11.77 8.78
N PHE A 241 6.74 -13.09 8.97
CA PHE A 241 6.21 -13.72 10.19
C PHE A 241 7.28 -14.60 10.84
N ALA A 242 7.74 -14.24 12.04
CA ALA A 242 8.72 -15.03 12.79
C ALA A 242 8.08 -16.04 13.76
N GLU A 243 6.82 -15.84 14.12
CA GLU A 243 6.14 -16.64 15.14
C GLU A 243 5.35 -17.81 14.53
N GLU A 244 5.43 -18.99 15.17
CA GLU A 244 4.82 -20.23 14.66
C GLU A 244 3.46 -20.58 15.32
N SER A 245 2.77 -19.61 15.93
CA SER A 245 1.45 -19.86 16.53
C SER A 245 0.42 -20.32 15.49
N VAL A 246 -0.66 -20.96 15.94
CA VAL A 246 -1.75 -21.38 15.04
C VAL A 246 -2.44 -20.17 14.41
N GLU A 247 -2.65 -19.10 15.18
CA GLU A 247 -3.23 -17.85 14.67
C GLU A 247 -2.31 -17.24 13.62
N MET A 248 -1.00 -17.20 13.87
CA MET A 248 -0.02 -16.60 12.95
C MET A 248 0.10 -17.37 11.65
N ARG A 249 0.08 -18.72 11.73
CA ARG A 249 0.03 -19.58 10.54
C ARG A 249 -1.21 -19.32 9.69
N THR A 250 -2.35 -19.07 10.33
CA THR A 250 -3.61 -18.75 9.65
C THR A 250 -3.53 -17.37 8.99
N ALA A 251 -3.13 -16.34 9.72
CA ALA A 251 -2.97 -14.98 9.21
C ALA A 251 -1.98 -14.93 8.03
N LYS A 252 -0.88 -15.67 8.12
CA LYS A 252 0.10 -15.79 7.03
C LYS A 252 -0.50 -16.44 5.79
N ARG A 253 -1.25 -17.53 5.94
CA ARG A 253 -1.89 -18.21 4.81
C ARG A 253 -2.89 -17.28 4.12
N GLU A 254 -3.71 -16.58 4.91
CA GLU A 254 -4.68 -15.60 4.40
C GLU A 254 -3.98 -14.47 3.64
N LEU A 255 -2.90 -13.91 4.20
CA LEU A 255 -2.11 -12.88 3.52
C LEU A 255 -1.48 -13.40 2.22
N THR A 256 -0.94 -14.62 2.23
CA THR A 256 -0.35 -15.26 1.03
C THR A 256 -1.38 -15.38 -0.08
N ASN A 257 -2.58 -15.84 0.27
CA ASN A 257 -3.69 -16.00 -0.67
C ASN A 257 -4.11 -14.64 -1.25
N MET A 258 -4.19 -13.61 -0.42
CA MET A 258 -4.55 -12.25 -0.83
C MET A 258 -3.52 -11.64 -1.79
N LEU A 259 -2.22 -11.75 -1.47
CA LEU A 259 -1.15 -11.27 -2.35
C LEU A 259 -1.12 -12.02 -3.69
N LEU A 260 -1.37 -13.33 -3.68
CA LEU A 260 -1.45 -14.09 -4.92
C LEU A 260 -2.63 -13.63 -5.79
N LYS A 261 -3.80 -13.40 -5.18
CA LYS A 261 -4.97 -12.88 -5.90
C LYS A 261 -4.71 -11.47 -6.43
N SER A 262 -4.02 -10.62 -5.65
CA SER A 262 -3.57 -9.31 -6.12
C SER A 262 -2.75 -9.40 -7.40
N VAL A 263 -1.71 -10.23 -7.39
CA VAL A 263 -0.86 -10.45 -8.57
C VAL A 263 -1.67 -10.96 -9.76
N LEU A 264 -2.59 -11.90 -9.55
CA LEU A 264 -3.45 -12.42 -10.62
C LEU A 264 -4.38 -11.35 -11.20
N VAL A 265 -5.01 -10.52 -10.35
CA VAL A 265 -5.87 -9.42 -10.81
C VAL A 265 -5.04 -8.40 -11.57
N PHE A 266 -3.92 -7.97 -11.00
CA PHE A 266 -2.99 -7.03 -11.64
C PHE A 266 -2.52 -7.52 -13.01
N LEU A 267 -2.07 -8.78 -13.12
CA LEU A 267 -1.62 -9.35 -14.39
C LEU A 267 -2.77 -9.50 -15.38
N SER A 268 -3.96 -9.91 -14.93
CA SER A 268 -5.14 -9.98 -15.80
C SER A 268 -5.48 -8.62 -16.41
N ILE A 269 -5.38 -7.54 -15.64
CA ILE A 269 -5.64 -6.18 -16.14
C ILE A 269 -4.49 -5.66 -17.00
N SER A 270 -3.26 -5.65 -16.47
CA SER A 270 -2.08 -5.10 -17.13
C SER A 270 -1.72 -5.82 -18.44
N LYS A 271 -2.11 -7.09 -18.58
CA LYS A 271 -1.89 -7.91 -19.79
C LYS A 271 -3.13 -8.05 -20.66
N SER A 272 -4.20 -7.33 -20.32
CA SER A 272 -5.45 -7.33 -21.07
C SER A 272 -6.07 -8.73 -21.23
N LEU A 273 -6.12 -9.50 -20.14
CA LEU A 273 -6.73 -10.82 -20.05
C LEU A 273 -8.05 -10.71 -19.24
N PRO A 274 -9.18 -10.30 -19.85
CA PRO A 274 -10.43 -10.05 -19.14
C PRO A 274 -11.10 -11.29 -18.53
N LEU A 275 -11.19 -12.40 -19.27
CA LEU A 275 -12.01 -13.55 -18.85
C LEU A 275 -11.54 -14.22 -17.54
N PRO A 276 -10.22 -14.37 -17.24
CA PRO A 276 -9.75 -14.88 -15.96
C PRO A 276 -10.31 -14.17 -14.72
N LEU A 277 -10.64 -12.87 -14.80
CA LEU A 277 -11.22 -12.09 -13.68
C LEU A 277 -12.54 -12.65 -13.17
N TYR A 278 -13.26 -13.38 -14.02
CA TYR A 278 -14.56 -13.95 -13.73
C TYR A 278 -14.51 -15.36 -13.13
N TYR A 279 -13.32 -15.96 -13.03
CA TYR A 279 -13.10 -17.35 -12.62
C TYR A 279 -12.26 -17.50 -11.35
N PHE A 280 -12.23 -16.47 -10.49
CA PHE A 280 -11.45 -16.51 -9.25
C PHE A 280 -11.86 -17.64 -8.28
N ASP A 281 -13.08 -18.15 -8.42
CA ASP A 281 -13.55 -19.35 -7.74
C ASP A 281 -12.86 -20.64 -8.15
N ARG A 282 -12.07 -20.60 -9.22
CA ARG A 282 -11.20 -21.68 -9.68
C ARG A 282 -9.73 -21.48 -9.32
N VAL A 283 -9.35 -20.39 -8.64
CA VAL A 283 -7.95 -20.15 -8.26
C VAL A 283 -7.40 -21.23 -7.31
N GLY A 284 -8.26 -21.87 -6.51
CA GLY A 284 -7.90 -23.03 -5.69
C GLY A 284 -7.31 -24.22 -6.47
N THR A 285 -7.43 -24.23 -7.81
CA THR A 285 -6.75 -25.22 -8.65
C THR A 285 -5.23 -25.02 -8.77
N LEU A 286 -4.72 -23.81 -8.51
CA LEU A 286 -3.28 -23.56 -8.37
C LEU A 286 -2.74 -24.13 -7.06
N ASP A 287 -3.48 -23.92 -5.97
CA ASP A 287 -3.20 -24.46 -4.65
C ASP A 287 -4.52 -24.58 -3.88
N PRO A 288 -4.92 -25.80 -3.43
CA PRO A 288 -6.18 -26.04 -2.70
C PRO A 288 -6.33 -25.24 -1.41
N THR A 289 -5.26 -24.65 -0.89
CA THR A 289 -5.29 -23.81 0.32
C THR A 289 -5.72 -22.36 0.04
N ILE A 290 -5.90 -21.98 -1.22
CA ILE A 290 -6.35 -20.64 -1.62
C ILE A 290 -7.87 -20.53 -1.49
N ASN A 291 -8.33 -19.45 -0.86
CA ASN A 291 -9.75 -19.13 -0.78
C ASN A 291 -10.31 -18.83 -2.19
N VAL A 292 -11.44 -19.46 -2.51
CA VAL A 292 -12.06 -19.52 -3.84
C VAL A 292 -12.98 -18.33 -4.14
N ASN A 293 -12.65 -17.12 -3.69
CA ASN A 293 -13.39 -15.92 -4.04
C ASN A 293 -12.45 -14.72 -4.14
N LEU A 294 -12.83 -13.72 -4.95
CA LEU A 294 -12.26 -12.38 -4.78
C LEU A 294 -12.58 -11.91 -3.35
N ASP A 295 -11.59 -11.31 -2.70
CA ASP A 295 -11.85 -10.65 -1.42
C ASP A 295 -12.70 -9.40 -1.68
N ASP A 296 -13.60 -9.06 -0.77
CA ASP A 296 -14.26 -7.75 -0.78
C ASP A 296 -13.29 -6.66 -0.28
N PRO A 297 -13.49 -5.38 -0.66
CA PRO A 297 -12.60 -4.29 -0.26
C PRO A 297 -12.39 -4.17 1.27
N ASP A 298 -13.46 -4.32 2.07
CA ASP A 298 -13.33 -4.21 3.53
C ASP A 298 -12.45 -5.33 4.10
N THR A 299 -12.55 -6.55 3.56
CA THR A 299 -11.66 -7.66 3.92
C THR A 299 -10.19 -7.36 3.60
N VAL A 300 -9.91 -6.77 2.43
CA VAL A 300 -8.54 -6.39 2.04
C VAL A 300 -8.02 -5.31 2.98
N LYS A 301 -8.80 -4.25 3.20
CA LYS A 301 -8.45 -3.15 4.09
C LYS A 301 -8.18 -3.60 5.52
N ASN A 302 -9.04 -4.46 6.08
CA ASN A 302 -8.87 -5.01 7.42
C ASN A 302 -7.59 -5.85 7.52
N ARG A 303 -7.27 -6.62 6.48
CA ARG A 303 -6.04 -7.43 6.45
C ARG A 303 -4.79 -6.58 6.36
N LEU A 304 -4.80 -5.56 5.52
CA LEU A 304 -3.75 -4.55 5.42
C LEU A 304 -3.51 -3.89 6.79
N PHE A 305 -4.57 -3.42 7.45
CA PHE A 305 -4.46 -2.81 8.78
C PHE A 305 -3.83 -3.78 9.79
N ALA A 306 -4.33 -5.03 9.84
CA ALA A 306 -3.82 -6.04 10.76
C ALA A 306 -2.33 -6.37 10.51
N PHE A 307 -1.91 -6.43 9.24
CA PHE A 307 -0.50 -6.68 8.89
C PHE A 307 0.41 -5.51 9.31
N VAL A 308 0.00 -4.28 9.02
CA VAL A 308 0.73 -3.05 9.39
C VAL A 308 0.84 -2.96 10.91
N ASP A 309 -0.27 -3.13 11.63
CA ASP A 309 -0.31 -3.05 13.09
C ASP A 309 0.54 -4.14 13.74
N TYR A 310 0.45 -5.39 13.28
CA TYR A 310 1.31 -6.48 13.75
C TYR A 310 2.79 -6.18 13.55
N THR A 311 3.17 -5.72 12.37
CA THR A 311 4.59 -5.48 12.04
C THR A 311 5.13 -4.27 12.81
N LEU A 312 4.33 -3.22 12.98
CA LEU A 312 4.67 -2.07 13.82
C LEU A 312 4.85 -2.46 15.29
N GLN A 313 3.94 -3.26 15.86
CA GLN A 313 4.07 -3.78 17.23
C GLN A 313 5.32 -4.63 17.41
N ARG A 314 5.72 -5.39 16.38
CA ARG A 314 6.97 -6.15 16.40
C ARG A 314 8.19 -5.23 16.47
N LEU A 315 8.26 -4.24 15.59
CA LEU A 315 9.34 -3.25 15.61
C LEU A 315 9.44 -2.61 16.99
N GLN A 316 8.32 -2.17 17.55
CA GLN A 316 8.26 -1.46 18.83
C GLN A 316 8.45 -2.34 20.09
N ARG A 317 8.73 -3.64 19.93
CA ARG A 317 8.93 -4.56 21.06
C ARG A 317 10.27 -4.36 21.77
N ASP A 318 11.31 -3.99 21.02
CA ASP A 318 12.65 -3.76 21.55
C ASP A 318 13.32 -2.60 20.83
N TYR A 319 13.23 -1.42 21.44
CA TYR A 319 13.83 -0.19 20.89
C TYR A 319 15.36 -0.19 20.87
N SER A 320 16.02 -1.16 21.53
CA SER A 320 17.49 -1.20 21.64
C SER A 320 18.16 -1.90 20.46
N ARG A 321 17.42 -2.72 19.70
CA ARG A 321 17.99 -3.59 18.66
C ARG A 321 17.08 -3.74 17.44
N SER A 322 17.70 -3.81 16.27
CA SER A 322 17.01 -4.13 15.03
C SER A 322 16.45 -5.55 15.03
N LEU A 323 15.24 -5.72 14.48
CA LEU A 323 14.70 -7.02 14.12
C LEU A 323 15.23 -7.56 12.79
N GLY A 324 16.01 -6.75 12.04
CA GLY A 324 16.59 -7.13 10.77
C GLY A 324 15.54 -7.42 9.69
N LEU A 325 14.39 -6.75 9.73
CA LEU A 325 13.33 -6.95 8.75
C LEU A 325 13.74 -6.46 7.36
N ASP A 326 13.21 -7.10 6.32
CA ASP A 326 13.46 -6.72 4.93
C ASP A 326 12.53 -5.55 4.56
N LYS A 327 13.04 -4.32 4.65
CA LYS A 327 12.28 -3.09 4.38
C LYS A 327 11.63 -3.10 2.99
N GLU A 328 12.39 -3.42 1.96
CA GLU A 328 11.89 -3.41 0.58
C GLU A 328 10.75 -4.40 0.39
N PHE A 329 10.88 -5.60 0.97
CA PHE A 329 9.82 -6.60 0.94
C PHE A 329 8.55 -6.14 1.65
N LEU A 330 8.69 -5.60 2.86
CA LEU A 330 7.54 -5.20 3.67
C LEU A 330 6.78 -4.01 3.04
N ILE A 331 7.50 -3.04 2.49
CA ILE A 331 6.90 -1.94 1.72
C ILE A 331 6.18 -2.49 0.49
N ALA A 332 6.81 -3.43 -0.23
CA ALA A 332 6.19 -4.07 -1.39
C ALA A 332 4.89 -4.80 -1.01
N VAL A 333 4.85 -5.50 0.13
CA VAL A 333 3.63 -6.17 0.63
C VAL A 333 2.53 -5.16 0.95
N VAL A 334 2.84 -4.07 1.69
CA VAL A 334 1.85 -3.04 2.03
C VAL A 334 1.30 -2.35 0.78
N ASN A 335 2.18 -1.99 -0.16
CA ASN A 335 1.77 -1.33 -1.39
C ASN A 335 1.02 -2.28 -2.33
N GLU A 336 1.36 -3.57 -2.35
CA GLU A 336 0.60 -4.58 -3.12
C GLU A 336 -0.80 -4.78 -2.55
N LEU A 337 -0.98 -4.78 -1.22
CA LEU A 337 -2.31 -4.83 -0.61
C LEU A 337 -3.12 -3.57 -0.90
N ALA A 338 -2.48 -2.39 -0.90
CA ALA A 338 -3.13 -1.14 -1.30
C ALA A 338 -3.58 -1.18 -2.76
N LEU A 339 -2.72 -1.68 -3.65
CA LEU A 339 -3.04 -1.90 -5.06
C LEU A 339 -4.22 -2.86 -5.19
N TYR A 340 -4.23 -3.95 -4.42
CA TYR A 340 -5.31 -4.93 -4.46
C TYR A 340 -6.64 -4.31 -4.03
N ASP A 341 -6.65 -3.53 -2.95
CA ASP A 341 -7.84 -2.83 -2.47
C ASP A 341 -8.41 -1.89 -3.54
N GLY A 342 -7.55 -1.08 -4.16
CA GLY A 342 -7.94 -0.18 -5.26
C GLY A 342 -8.47 -0.94 -6.48
N LEU A 343 -7.81 -2.02 -6.89
CA LEU A 343 -8.24 -2.84 -8.03
C LEU A 343 -9.57 -3.55 -7.76
N VAL A 344 -9.73 -4.20 -6.61
CA VAL A 344 -10.96 -4.91 -6.23
C VAL A 344 -12.12 -3.93 -6.10
N SER A 345 -11.91 -2.77 -5.49
CA SER A 345 -12.94 -1.72 -5.42
C SER A 345 -13.41 -1.34 -6.82
N MET A 346 -12.47 -1.10 -7.75
CA MET A 346 -12.80 -0.81 -9.15
C MET A 346 -13.54 -1.98 -9.83
N LEU A 347 -13.13 -3.23 -9.61
CA LEU A 347 -13.83 -4.40 -10.15
C LEU A 347 -15.28 -4.46 -9.64
N PHE A 348 -15.49 -4.23 -8.34
CA PHE A 348 -16.81 -4.28 -7.72
C PHE A 348 -17.73 -3.14 -8.20
N GLU A 349 -17.20 -1.93 -8.37
CA GLU A 349 -17.91 -0.79 -8.97
C GLU A 349 -18.36 -1.05 -10.40
N ASN A 350 -17.55 -1.77 -11.17
CA ASN A 350 -17.87 -2.18 -12.54
C ASN A 350 -18.65 -3.51 -12.59
N ASP A 351 -19.08 -4.04 -11.44
CA ASP A 351 -19.81 -5.29 -11.33
C ASP A 351 -19.09 -6.46 -12.05
N ILE A 352 -17.77 -6.50 -11.92
CA ILE A 352 -16.92 -7.63 -12.29
C ILE A 352 -16.77 -8.51 -11.05
N LYS A 353 -17.63 -9.52 -10.98
CA LYS A 353 -17.69 -10.52 -9.90
C LYS A 353 -17.72 -11.91 -10.52
N SER A 354 -17.52 -12.94 -9.69
CA SER A 354 -17.83 -14.31 -10.11
C SER A 354 -19.28 -14.37 -10.62
N PHE A 355 -19.47 -14.84 -11.85
CA PHE A 355 -20.77 -14.90 -12.49
C PHE A 355 -21.41 -16.28 -12.32
N ASP A 356 -22.73 -16.31 -12.46
CA ASP A 356 -23.49 -17.55 -12.57
C ASP A 356 -23.18 -18.21 -13.91
N ARG A 357 -22.56 -19.39 -13.87
CA ARG A 357 -22.06 -20.11 -15.05
C ARG A 357 -23.17 -20.57 -15.98
N GLU A 358 -24.40 -20.66 -15.49
CA GLU A 358 -25.57 -20.90 -16.33
C GLU A 358 -25.99 -19.61 -17.08
N LYS A 359 -25.77 -18.44 -16.48
CA LYS A 359 -26.10 -17.11 -17.04
C LYS A 359 -25.06 -16.54 -17.98
N SER A 360 -23.86 -17.14 -18.06
CA SER A 360 -22.80 -16.75 -19.00
C SER A 360 -22.37 -15.27 -18.93
N LEU A 361 -21.40 -14.86 -19.75
CA LEU A 361 -20.95 -13.47 -19.82
C LEU A 361 -21.13 -12.93 -21.24
N ALA A 362 -22.00 -11.93 -21.39
CA ALA A 362 -22.16 -11.24 -22.67
C ALA A 362 -20.83 -10.60 -23.09
N PHE A 363 -20.42 -10.85 -24.33
CA PHE A 363 -19.15 -10.38 -24.86
C PHE A 363 -19.07 -8.86 -24.92
N GLU A 364 -20.15 -8.21 -25.33
CA GLU A 364 -20.27 -6.75 -25.35
C GLU A 364 -20.07 -6.17 -23.96
N LEU A 365 -20.67 -6.79 -22.93
CA LEU A 365 -20.56 -6.37 -21.55
C LEU A 365 -19.13 -6.56 -21.01
N LEU A 366 -18.47 -7.68 -21.34
CA LEU A 366 -17.06 -7.89 -21.03
C LEU A 366 -16.19 -6.79 -21.66
N CYS A 367 -16.41 -6.49 -22.94
CA CYS A 367 -15.65 -5.47 -23.66
C CYS A 367 -15.84 -4.08 -23.03
N GLU A 368 -17.09 -3.74 -22.71
CA GLU A 368 -17.45 -2.47 -22.10
C GLU A 368 -16.83 -2.32 -20.70
N LYS A 369 -17.13 -3.25 -19.78
CA LYS A 369 -16.65 -3.20 -18.39
C LYS A 369 -15.13 -3.22 -18.31
N PHE A 370 -14.47 -4.10 -19.05
CA PHE A 370 -13.02 -4.18 -19.05
C PHE A 370 -12.36 -2.98 -19.74
N GLY A 371 -12.94 -2.50 -20.86
CA GLY A 371 -12.46 -1.29 -21.53
C GLY A 371 -12.56 -0.05 -20.65
N GLN A 372 -13.61 0.08 -19.83
CA GLN A 372 -13.73 1.14 -18.83
C GLN A 372 -12.61 1.08 -17.78
N ILE A 373 -12.26 -0.11 -17.29
CA ILE A 373 -11.13 -0.31 -16.38
C ILE A 373 -9.82 0.12 -17.01
N LEU A 374 -9.50 -0.36 -18.22
CA LEU A 374 -8.28 0.02 -18.94
C LEU A 374 -8.18 1.55 -19.12
N LYS A 375 -9.29 2.19 -19.49
CA LYS A 375 -9.37 3.64 -19.64
C LYS A 375 -9.16 4.39 -18.32
N LYS A 376 -9.81 3.98 -17.23
CA LYS A 376 -9.62 4.57 -15.89
C LYS A 376 -8.14 4.49 -15.47
N LEU A 377 -7.51 3.35 -15.72
CA LEU A 377 -6.11 3.10 -15.39
C LEU A 377 -5.12 3.68 -16.40
N LYS A 378 -5.60 4.29 -17.49
CA LYS A 378 -4.80 4.81 -18.60
C LYS A 378 -3.86 3.75 -19.20
N ILE A 379 -4.35 2.51 -19.30
CA ILE A 379 -3.65 1.41 -19.95
C ILE A 379 -4.08 1.37 -21.41
N GLU A 380 -3.17 1.70 -22.31
CA GLU A 380 -3.39 1.56 -23.75
C GLU A 380 -3.15 0.10 -24.17
N SER A 381 -4.15 -0.53 -24.77
CA SER A 381 -4.06 -1.93 -25.22
C SER A 381 -4.55 -2.10 -26.65
N ILE A 382 -3.64 -1.90 -27.59
CA ILE A 382 -3.88 -2.13 -29.03
C ILE A 382 -4.34 -3.58 -29.26
N LEU A 383 -3.79 -4.53 -28.49
CA LEU A 383 -4.17 -5.93 -28.60
C LEU A 383 -5.63 -6.16 -28.22
N PHE A 384 -6.09 -5.58 -27.10
CA PHE A 384 -7.49 -5.67 -26.69
C PHE A 384 -8.44 -5.04 -27.70
N GLU A 385 -8.13 -3.85 -28.19
CA GLU A 385 -8.96 -3.14 -29.17
C GLU A 385 -9.06 -3.89 -30.50
N SER A 386 -7.93 -4.38 -31.01
CA SER A 386 -7.87 -5.13 -32.27
C SER A 386 -8.57 -6.48 -32.16
N GLU A 387 -8.31 -7.24 -31.11
CA GLU A 387 -8.88 -8.58 -30.92
C GLU A 387 -10.39 -8.53 -30.68
N THR A 388 -10.87 -7.59 -29.85
CA THR A 388 -12.31 -7.42 -29.64
C THR A 388 -13.02 -6.98 -30.93
N SER A 389 -12.41 -6.11 -31.74
CA SER A 389 -12.96 -5.70 -33.04
C SER A 389 -13.00 -6.85 -34.04
N ASN A 390 -11.94 -7.67 -34.08
CA ASN A 390 -11.88 -8.86 -34.93
C ASN A 390 -12.96 -9.88 -34.54
N LEU A 391 -13.11 -10.17 -33.25
CA LEU A 391 -14.14 -11.06 -32.74
C LEU A 391 -15.55 -10.54 -33.05
N LYS A 392 -15.83 -9.25 -32.87
CA LYS A 392 -17.13 -8.64 -33.28
C LYS A 392 -17.45 -8.89 -34.75
N ASN A 393 -16.46 -8.80 -35.64
CA ASN A 393 -16.67 -9.06 -37.06
C ASN A 393 -16.89 -10.55 -37.35
N ARG A 394 -16.15 -11.44 -36.67
CA ARG A 394 -16.33 -12.90 -36.82
C ARG A 394 -17.70 -13.36 -36.33
N PHE A 395 -18.15 -12.87 -35.18
CA PHE A 395 -19.46 -13.23 -34.63
C PHE A 395 -20.62 -12.84 -35.54
N LYS A 396 -20.53 -11.70 -36.25
CA LYS A 396 -21.53 -11.29 -37.25
C LYS A 396 -21.64 -12.22 -38.45
N ASN A 397 -20.57 -12.94 -38.76
CA ASN A 397 -20.47 -13.84 -39.91
C ASN A 397 -20.61 -15.32 -39.52
N SER A 398 -20.79 -15.61 -38.23
CA SER A 398 -20.88 -16.98 -37.72
C SER A 398 -22.32 -17.51 -37.78
N GLU A 399 -22.47 -18.84 -37.87
CA GLU A 399 -23.78 -19.47 -37.72
C GLU A 399 -24.30 -19.30 -36.29
N HIS A 400 -25.49 -18.72 -36.15
CA HIS A 400 -26.13 -18.50 -34.85
C HIS A 400 -26.72 -19.81 -34.33
N LEU A 401 -25.91 -20.55 -33.58
CA LEU A 401 -26.31 -21.78 -32.91
C LEU A 401 -26.65 -21.48 -31.45
N ASP A 402 -27.88 -21.82 -31.06
CA ASP A 402 -28.36 -21.74 -29.66
C ASP A 402 -27.85 -22.95 -28.85
N ARG A 403 -26.53 -23.11 -28.84
CA ARG A 403 -25.79 -24.09 -28.05
C ARG A 403 -24.35 -23.60 -27.87
N TRP A 404 -23.69 -24.08 -26.83
CA TRP A 404 -22.26 -23.86 -26.65
C TRP A 404 -21.47 -24.55 -27.77
N ILE A 405 -20.64 -23.77 -28.46
CA ILE A 405 -19.67 -24.26 -29.45
C ILE A 405 -18.28 -23.76 -29.08
N SER A 406 -17.25 -24.48 -29.54
CA SER A 406 -15.87 -24.02 -29.36
C SER A 406 -15.61 -22.71 -30.10
N MET A 407 -14.80 -21.85 -29.51
CA MET A 407 -14.26 -20.68 -30.18
C MET A 407 -13.43 -21.05 -31.43
N SER A 408 -12.84 -22.26 -31.50
CA SER A 408 -12.18 -22.78 -32.72
C SER A 408 -13.09 -22.78 -33.97
N VAL A 409 -14.39 -23.02 -33.78
CA VAL A 409 -15.38 -22.99 -34.87
C VAL A 409 -15.57 -21.58 -35.41
N VAL A 410 -15.55 -20.56 -34.56
CA VAL A 410 -15.63 -19.14 -34.97
C VAL A 410 -14.37 -18.69 -35.71
N TYR A 411 -13.24 -19.35 -35.45
CA TYR A 411 -11.97 -19.06 -36.09
C TYR A 411 -11.72 -19.85 -37.38
N ASP A 412 -12.65 -20.72 -37.80
CA ASP A 412 -12.47 -21.66 -38.91
C ASP A 412 -11.16 -22.45 -38.79
N SER A 413 -10.80 -22.86 -37.56
CA SER A 413 -9.55 -23.59 -37.30
C SER A 413 -9.82 -25.09 -37.08
N ASP A 414 -9.01 -25.95 -37.70
CA ASP A 414 -9.03 -27.42 -37.51
C ASP A 414 -8.50 -27.86 -36.12
N GLU A 415 -8.27 -26.92 -35.19
CA GLU A 415 -7.78 -27.22 -33.84
C GLU A 415 -8.84 -27.95 -33.03
N GLN A 416 -8.52 -29.18 -32.60
CA GLN A 416 -9.41 -29.99 -31.77
C GLN A 416 -9.52 -29.43 -30.34
N MET A 417 -10.72 -29.48 -29.77
CA MET A 417 -11.00 -29.03 -28.39
C MET A 417 -10.18 -29.78 -27.31
N ASP A 418 -9.68 -30.98 -27.59
CA ASP A 418 -8.87 -31.76 -26.64
C ASP A 418 -7.38 -31.38 -26.63
N SER A 419 -6.98 -30.41 -27.46
CA SER A 419 -5.61 -29.90 -27.45
C SER A 419 -5.35 -29.07 -26.18
N LYS A 420 -4.12 -29.16 -25.66
CA LYS A 420 -3.69 -28.32 -24.53
C LYS A 420 -3.69 -26.86 -24.99
N PRO A 421 -4.15 -25.92 -24.15
CA PRO A 421 -4.11 -24.50 -24.52
C PRO A 421 -2.68 -24.05 -24.74
N ASP A 422 -2.43 -23.39 -25.85
CA ASP A 422 -1.14 -22.79 -26.16
C ASP A 422 -0.97 -21.45 -25.44
N GLN A 423 0.16 -21.28 -24.75
CA GLN A 423 0.43 -20.08 -23.94
C GLN A 423 0.53 -18.81 -24.80
N ARG A 424 1.13 -18.91 -26.00
CA ARG A 424 1.27 -17.77 -26.90
C ARG A 424 -0.08 -17.35 -27.44
N ASN A 425 -0.93 -18.30 -27.83
CA ASN A 425 -2.29 -18.03 -28.27
C ASN A 425 -3.14 -17.45 -27.14
N PHE A 426 -2.97 -17.93 -25.90
CA PHE A 426 -3.67 -17.37 -24.75
C PHE A 426 -3.37 -15.89 -24.56
N TYR A 427 -2.11 -15.46 -24.66
CA TYR A 427 -1.79 -14.04 -24.59
C TYR A 427 -2.20 -13.25 -25.83
N ALA A 428 -1.98 -13.81 -27.03
CA ALA A 428 -2.31 -13.14 -28.30
C ALA A 428 -3.82 -12.92 -28.49
N HIS A 429 -4.64 -13.77 -27.89
CA HIS A 429 -6.11 -13.70 -27.96
C HIS A 429 -6.73 -13.21 -26.65
N ILE A 430 -6.05 -12.36 -25.89
CA ILE A 430 -6.58 -11.71 -24.68
C ILE A 430 -7.21 -12.68 -23.65
N GLY A 431 -6.64 -13.89 -23.55
CA GLY A 431 -7.14 -14.96 -22.69
C GLY A 431 -8.33 -15.75 -23.26
N LEU A 432 -8.81 -15.43 -24.46
CA LEU A 432 -9.89 -16.12 -25.18
C LEU A 432 -9.33 -17.21 -26.12
N GLU A 433 -8.44 -18.05 -25.58
CA GLU A 433 -7.76 -19.11 -26.33
C GLU A 433 -8.76 -20.16 -26.84
N ARG A 434 -8.63 -20.54 -28.11
CA ARG A 434 -9.67 -21.21 -28.89
C ARG A 434 -10.04 -22.59 -28.37
N THR A 435 -9.08 -23.28 -27.77
CA THR A 435 -9.23 -24.66 -27.28
C THR A 435 -9.92 -24.70 -25.91
N ILE A 436 -9.97 -23.59 -25.17
CA ILE A 436 -10.53 -23.54 -23.81
C ILE A 436 -11.72 -22.59 -23.66
N THR A 437 -12.02 -21.78 -24.67
CA THR A 437 -13.16 -20.85 -24.67
C THR A 437 -14.32 -21.39 -25.52
N GLU A 438 -15.53 -21.23 -24.99
CA GLU A 438 -16.79 -21.52 -25.68
C GLU A 438 -17.58 -20.25 -25.92
N VAL A 439 -18.40 -20.30 -26.96
CA VAL A 439 -19.33 -19.24 -27.33
C VAL A 439 -20.74 -19.81 -27.53
N ARG A 440 -21.76 -19.03 -27.16
CA ARG A 440 -23.18 -19.32 -27.45
C ARG A 440 -23.82 -18.07 -28.05
N PHE A 441 -24.67 -18.28 -29.05
CA PHE A 441 -25.43 -17.20 -29.69
C PHE A 441 -26.89 -17.27 -29.23
N GLU A 442 -27.38 -16.22 -28.59
CA GLU A 442 -28.81 -16.05 -28.31
C GLU A 442 -29.33 -14.87 -29.13
N GLY A 443 -29.90 -15.18 -30.30
CA GLY A 443 -30.24 -14.15 -31.27
C GLY A 443 -29.00 -13.37 -31.72
N LYS A 444 -28.94 -12.08 -31.41
CA LYS A 444 -27.80 -11.20 -31.77
C LYS A 444 -26.74 -11.09 -30.67
N GLU A 445 -27.01 -11.60 -29.48
CA GLU A 445 -26.11 -11.51 -28.35
C GLU A 445 -25.14 -12.69 -28.34
N VAL A 446 -23.90 -12.40 -27.95
CA VAL A 446 -22.82 -13.37 -27.93
C VAL A 446 -22.38 -13.56 -26.48
N TYR A 447 -22.38 -14.80 -26.03
CA TYR A 447 -22.01 -15.17 -24.67
C TYR A 447 -20.71 -15.98 -24.67
N LEU A 448 -19.83 -15.69 -23.72
CA LEU A 448 -18.52 -16.33 -23.57
C LEU A 448 -18.39 -17.03 -22.24
N ARG A 449 -17.64 -18.14 -22.24
CA ARG A 449 -17.15 -18.81 -21.02
C ARG A 449 -15.90 -19.64 -21.33
N TYR A 450 -15.09 -19.94 -20.32
CA TYR A 450 -14.23 -21.12 -20.39
C TYR A 450 -15.07 -22.40 -20.28
N ARG A 451 -14.62 -23.46 -20.94
CA ARG A 451 -15.22 -24.80 -20.83
C ARG A 451 -15.28 -25.25 -19.37
N GLU A 452 -16.25 -26.11 -19.06
CA GLU A 452 -16.41 -26.65 -17.71
C GLU A 452 -15.23 -27.51 -17.26
N ASP A 453 -14.60 -28.22 -18.21
CA ASP A 453 -13.42 -29.06 -18.03
C ASP A 453 -12.09 -28.31 -18.33
N ALA A 454 -12.15 -26.98 -18.53
CA ALA A 454 -10.97 -26.19 -18.83
C ALA A 454 -9.86 -26.37 -17.77
N PRO A 455 -8.58 -26.43 -18.17
CA PRO A 455 -7.47 -26.67 -17.25
C PRO A 455 -7.13 -25.38 -16.47
N PHE A 456 -7.96 -25.01 -15.49
CA PHE A 456 -7.83 -23.76 -14.72
C PHE A 456 -6.48 -23.58 -14.04
N LYS A 457 -5.85 -24.68 -13.59
CA LYS A 457 -4.48 -24.63 -13.08
C LYS A 457 -3.50 -24.10 -14.13
N THR A 458 -3.64 -24.51 -15.38
CA THR A 458 -2.83 -24.03 -16.50
C THR A 458 -3.18 -22.59 -16.85
N ILE A 459 -4.47 -22.24 -16.90
CA ILE A 459 -4.93 -20.86 -17.19
C ILE A 459 -4.33 -19.88 -16.19
N PHE A 460 -4.46 -20.13 -14.89
CA PHE A 460 -3.91 -19.23 -13.87
C PHE A 460 -2.39 -19.27 -13.81
N LYS A 461 -1.75 -20.38 -14.20
CA LYS A 461 -0.30 -20.42 -14.39
C LYS A 461 0.12 -19.48 -15.53
N TYR A 462 -0.58 -19.49 -16.66
CA TYR A 462 -0.33 -18.53 -17.74
C TYR A 462 -0.57 -17.08 -17.28
N VAL A 463 -1.61 -16.81 -16.50
CA VAL A 463 -1.80 -15.46 -15.93
C VAL A 463 -0.59 -15.04 -15.08
N LEU A 464 -0.08 -15.91 -14.20
CA LEU A 464 1.11 -15.63 -13.37
C LEU A 464 2.40 -15.42 -14.16
N GLU A 465 2.51 -16.03 -15.34
CA GLU A 465 3.71 -15.99 -16.19
C GLU A 465 3.72 -14.87 -17.24
N ALA A 466 2.61 -14.13 -17.36
CA ALA A 466 2.48 -12.99 -18.27
C ALA A 466 3.42 -11.82 -17.89
#